data_AF-A0A0C9SUJ5-F1
#
_entry.id   AF-A0A0C9SUJ5-F1
#
_cell.length_a   1.000
_cell.length_b   1.000
_cell.length_c   1.000
_cell.angle_alpha   90.00
_cell.angle_beta   90.00
_cell.angle_gamma   90.00
#
_symmetry.space_group_name_H-M   'P 1'
#
loop_
_entity.id
_entity.type
_entity.pdbx_description
1 polymer ?
#
loop_
_entity_poly.entity_id
_entity_poly.type
_entity_poly.pdbx_seq_one_letter_code
_entity_poly.pdbx_strand_id
1 'polypeptide(L)'
;LHCDTDYAIFIYNHITLEGVRTICIIAWHIDNGLAGSNNHKFLNWVKLQLTNHFGLTDFGAVTKYLGVKIEHDWKSHELWMHQ
;
A
#
# COMPACT_ATOMS: atom_id res chain seq x y z
N LEU A 1 -10.59 7.18 21.72
CA LEU A 1 -9.20 7.56 21.35
C LEU A 1 -9.30 8.55 20.21
N HIS A 2 -9.00 9.83 20.46
CA HIS A 2 -8.80 10.79 19.38
C HIS A 2 -7.32 10.70 19.03
N CYS A 3 -7.02 10.19 17.84
CA CYS A 3 -5.67 10.18 17.29
C CYS A 3 -5.61 11.42 16.38
N ASP A 4 -4.78 12.40 16.72
CA ASP A 4 -4.55 13.63 15.91
C ASP A 4 -3.76 13.33 14.62
N THR A 5 -3.73 12.08 14.18
CA THR A 5 -2.99 11.69 12.98
C THR A 5 -3.99 11.30 11.92
N ASP A 6 -4.25 12.23 11.00
CA ASP A 6 -5.02 11.96 9.79
C ASP A 6 -4.30 10.98 8.86
N TYR A 7 -3.02 10.67 9.16
CA TYR A 7 -2.14 9.82 8.37
C TYR A 7 -1.60 8.64 9.19
N ALA A 8 -1.56 7.45 8.59
CA ALA A 8 -0.85 6.29 9.14
C ALA A 8 -0.03 5.60 8.04
N ILE A 9 1.20 5.18 8.38
CA ILE A 9 2.04 4.39 7.48
C ILE A 9 2.41 3.09 8.19
N PHE A 10 2.07 1.98 7.57
CA PHE A 10 2.44 0.64 8.02
C PHE A 10 3.50 0.06 7.10
N ILE A 11 4.59 -0.44 7.68
CA ILE A 11 5.67 -1.09 6.95
C ILE A 11 5.82 -2.51 7.47
N TYR A 12 5.53 -3.48 6.60
CA TYR A 12 5.85 -4.88 6.81
C TYR A 12 7.13 -5.20 6.05
N ASN A 13 8.16 -5.67 6.75
CA ASN A 13 9.43 -6.08 6.17
C ASN A 13 9.91 -7.35 6.86
N HIS A 14 9.66 -8.50 6.23
CA HIS A 14 9.93 -9.81 6.82
C HIS A 14 10.65 -10.72 5.83
N ILE A 15 11.51 -11.59 6.35
CA ILE A 15 12.20 -12.63 5.58
C ILE A 15 11.67 -13.98 6.05
N THR A 16 11.11 -14.77 5.14
CA THR A 16 10.60 -16.11 5.48
C THR A 16 11.73 -17.08 5.82
N LEU A 17 11.39 -18.25 6.37
CA LEU A 17 12.36 -19.31 6.67
C LEU A 17 13.07 -19.80 5.40
N GLU A 18 12.41 -19.71 4.25
CA GLU A 18 12.95 -20.02 2.92
C GLU A 18 13.82 -18.89 2.34
N GLY A 19 14.05 -17.81 3.10
CA GLY A 19 14.88 -16.68 2.68
C GLY A 19 14.18 -15.67 1.77
N VAL A 20 12.86 -15.76 1.58
CA VAL A 20 12.11 -14.84 0.71
C VAL A 20 11.76 -13.57 1.48
N ARG A 21 12.26 -12.42 1.01
CA ARG A 21 11.93 -11.11 1.58
C ARG A 21 10.62 -10.56 1.04
N THR A 22 9.66 -10.33 1.92
CA THR A 22 8.40 -9.64 1.61
C THR A 22 8.43 -8.25 2.24
N ILE A 23 8.24 -7.22 1.41
CA ILE A 23 8.08 -5.83 1.79
C ILE A 23 6.69 -5.40 1.36
N CYS A 24 5.89 -4.87 2.28
CA CYS A 24 4.59 -4.27 2.00
C CYS A 24 4.48 -2.95 2.76
N ILE A 25 4.03 -1.91 2.08
CA ILE A 25 3.82 -0.57 2.64
C ILE A 25 2.35 -0.22 2.43
N ILE A 26 1.70 0.29 3.47
CA ILE A 26 0.33 0.81 3.42
C ILE A 26 0.36 2.22 3.98
N ALA A 27 0.06 3.20 3.16
CA ALA A 27 -0.22 4.57 3.56
C ALA A 27 -1.72 4.76 3.64
N TRP A 28 -2.17 5.41 4.70
CA TRP A 28 -3.57 5.67 4.97
C TRP A 28 -3.78 7.14 5.31
N HIS A 29 -4.79 7.76 4.72
CA HIS A 29 -5.24 9.09 5.06
C HIS A 29 -6.76 9.16 5.08
N ILE A 30 -7.36 9.28 6.27
CA ILE A 30 -8.81 9.30 6.51
C ILE A 30 -9.55 8.13 5.82
N ASP A 31 -10.01 8.32 4.58
CA ASP A 31 -10.77 7.40 3.73
C ASP A 31 -9.96 6.86 2.53
N ASN A 32 -8.76 7.40 2.32
CA ASN A 32 -7.89 7.10 1.19
C ASN A 32 -6.72 6.20 1.62
N GLY A 33 -6.68 4.98 1.09
CA GLY A 33 -5.56 4.04 1.25
C GLY A 33 -4.71 3.89 -0.01
N LEU A 34 -3.39 3.79 0.16
CA LEU A 34 -2.43 3.42 -0.87
C LEU A 34 -1.58 2.25 -0.35
N ALA A 35 -1.51 1.15 -1.08
CA ALA A 35 -0.73 -0.01 -0.69
C ALA A 35 0.16 -0.50 -1.84
N GLY A 36 1.39 -0.90 -1.50
CA GLY A 36 2.36 -1.46 -2.45
C GLY A 36 3.16 -2.59 -1.80
N SER A 37 3.56 -3.59 -2.60
CA SER A 37 4.32 -4.73 -2.13
C SER A 37 5.20 -5.29 -3.24
N ASN A 38 6.36 -5.84 -2.86
CA ASN A 38 7.18 -6.64 -3.79
C ASN A 38 6.62 -8.06 -4.01
N ASN A 39 5.56 -8.44 -3.29
CA ASN A 39 4.87 -9.72 -3.40
C ASN A 39 3.37 -9.49 -3.64
N HIS A 40 2.93 -9.69 -4.89
CA HIS A 40 1.54 -9.46 -5.31
C HIS A 40 0.54 -10.37 -4.61
N LYS A 41 0.89 -11.65 -4.35
CA LYS A 41 0.00 -12.57 -3.62
C LYS A 41 -0.22 -12.11 -2.19
N PHE A 42 0.84 -11.65 -1.54
CA PHE A 42 0.76 -11.07 -0.20
C PHE A 42 -0.09 -9.78 -0.19
N LEU A 43 0.11 -8.89 -1.16
CA LEU A 43 -0.68 -7.66 -1.26
C LEU A 43 -2.17 -7.94 -1.42
N ASN A 44 -2.53 -8.90 -2.28
CA ASN A 44 -3.93 -9.29 -2.47
C ASN A 44 -4.54 -9.87 -1.19
N TRP A 45 -3.77 -10.66 -0.44
CA TRP A 45 -4.21 -11.15 0.86
C TRP A 45 -4.43 -10.01 1.86
N VAL A 46 -3.48 -9.06 1.95
CA VAL A 46 -3.62 -7.87 2.82
C VAL A 46 -4.85 -7.04 2.44
N LYS A 47 -5.04 -6.76 1.15
CA LYS A 47 -6.22 -6.04 0.63
C LYS A 47 -7.52 -6.74 1.04
N LEU A 48 -7.59 -8.07 0.89
CA LEU A 48 -8.75 -8.85 1.30
C LEU A 48 -9.00 -8.75 2.82
N GLN A 49 -7.96 -8.81 3.66
CA GLN A 49 -8.12 -8.63 5.10
C GLN A 49 -8.67 -7.24 5.45
N LEU A 50 -8.14 -6.20 4.80
CA LEU A 50 -8.59 -4.82 4.99
C LEU A 50 -10.05 -4.62 4.53
N THR A 51 -10.41 -5.14 3.36
CA THR A 51 -11.80 -5.13 2.86
C THR A 51 -12.75 -5.84 3.82
N ASN A 52 -12.38 -7.02 4.31
CA ASN A 52 -13.22 -7.78 5.23
C ASN A 52 -13.37 -7.11 6.60
N HIS A 53 -12.32 -6.45 7.09
CA HIS A 53 -12.33 -5.81 8.41
C HIS A 53 -12.98 -4.43 8.42
N PHE A 54 -12.71 -3.62 7.40
CA PHE A 54 -13.12 -2.21 7.34
C PHE A 54 -14.22 -1.93 6.29
N GLY A 55 -14.63 -2.93 5.49
CA GLY A 55 -15.63 -2.73 4.44
C GLY A 55 -15.13 -1.93 3.24
N LEU A 56 -13.81 -1.90 3.01
CA LEU A 56 -13.17 -1.06 2.00
C LEU A 56 -13.34 -1.62 0.59
N THR A 57 -13.57 -0.72 -0.37
CA THR A 57 -13.58 -1.05 -1.79
C THR A 57 -12.18 -0.87 -2.37
N ASP A 58 -11.64 -1.90 -3.02
CA ASP A 58 -10.40 -1.79 -3.78
C ASP A 58 -10.68 -1.09 -5.13
N PHE A 59 -10.07 0.07 -5.33
CA PHE A 59 -10.16 0.83 -6.58
C PHE A 59 -9.13 0.40 -7.63
N GLY A 60 -8.30 -0.61 -7.32
CA GLY A 60 -7.35 -1.19 -8.26
C GLY A 60 -6.03 -0.44 -8.31
N ALA A 61 -5.42 -0.36 -9.49
CA ALA A 61 -4.13 0.30 -9.69
C ALA A 61 -4.28 1.81 -9.51
N VAL A 62 -3.48 2.38 -8.61
CA VAL A 62 -3.53 3.80 -8.27
C VAL A 62 -2.63 4.59 -9.22
N THR A 63 -3.20 5.56 -9.92
CA THR A 63 -2.46 6.56 -10.72
C THR A 63 -2.39 7.93 -10.01
N LYS A 64 -3.17 8.12 -8.95
CA LYS A 64 -3.24 9.35 -8.17
C LYS A 64 -3.66 9.06 -6.72
N TYR A 65 -2.97 9.63 -5.75
CA TYR A 65 -3.29 9.55 -4.32
C TYR A 65 -3.20 10.95 -3.69
N LEU A 66 -4.28 11.41 -3.03
CA LEU A 66 -4.35 12.73 -2.39
C LEU A 66 -3.90 13.92 -3.27
N GLY A 67 -4.19 13.89 -4.57
CA GLY A 67 -3.74 14.93 -5.49
C GLY A 67 -2.41 14.64 -6.19
N VAL A 68 -1.57 13.79 -5.60
CA VAL A 68 -0.24 13.43 -6.12
C VAL A 68 -0.38 12.35 -7.18
N LYS A 69 0.13 12.60 -8.38
CA LYS A 69 0.21 11.61 -9.45
C LYS A 69 1.33 10.62 -9.12
N ILE A 70 1.01 9.33 -9.24
CA ILE A 70 1.96 8.24 -9.04
C ILE A 70 2.24 7.61 -10.39
N GLU A 71 3.51 7.59 -10.78
CA GLU A 71 3.98 6.91 -11.98
C GLU A 71 4.95 5.80 -11.59
N HIS A 72 4.84 4.65 -12.24
CA HIS A 72 5.72 3.52 -12.01
C HIS A 72 6.34 3.10 -13.34
N ASP A 73 7.66 3.18 -13.43
CA ASP A 73 8.40 2.60 -14.54
C ASP A 73 8.84 1.18 -14.17
N TRP A 74 8.17 0.21 -14.78
CA TRP A 74 8.46 -1.21 -14.58
C TRP A 74 9.86 -1.63 -15.04
N LYS A 75 10.51 -0.88 -15.93
CA LYS A 75 11.84 -1.22 -16.45
C LYS A 75 12.95 -0.81 -15.50
N SER A 76 12.84 0.38 -14.92
CA SER A 76 13.80 0.92 -13.96
C SER A 76 13.47 0.57 -12.51
N HIS A 77 12.25 0.05 -12.25
CA HIS A 77 11.69 -0.15 -10.92
C HIS A 77 11.58 1.16 -10.11
N GLU A 78 11.46 2.29 -10.81
CA GLU A 78 11.33 3.61 -10.21
C GLU A 78 9.87 3.99 -10.02
N LEU A 79 9.58 4.56 -8.85
CA LEU A 79 8.29 5.15 -8.53
C LEU A 79 8.46 6.67 -8.42
N TRP A 80 7.74 7.40 -9.25
CA TRP A 80 7.74 8.86 -9.30
C TRP A 80 6.46 9.41 -8.68
N MET A 81 6.60 10.48 -7.91
CA MET A 81 5.50 11.19 -7.28
C MET A 81 5.54 12.65 -7.73
N HIS A 82 4.47 13.12 -8.36
CA HIS A 82 4.35 14.50 -8.85
C HIS A 82 3.16 15.19 -8.17
N GLN A 83 3.40 16.36 -7.57
CA GLN A 83 2.37 17.21 -6.98
C GLN A 83 1.86 18.24 -7.98
#